data_AF-A0A1S2W6T3-F1
#
_entry.id   AF-A0A1S2W6T3-F1
#
_cell.length_a   1.000
_cell.length_b   1.000
_cell.length_c   1.000
_cell.angle_alpha   90.00
_cell.angle_beta   90.00
_cell.angle_gamma   90.00
#
_symmetry.space_group_name_H-M   'P 1'
#
loop_
_entity.id
_entity.type
_entity.pdbx_description
1 polymer ?
#
loop_
_entity_poly.entity_id
_entity_poly.type
_entity_poly.pdbx_seq_one_letter_code
_entity_poly.pdbx_strand_id
1 'polypeptide(L)'
;MCDNEKTKKEEFPLSSLIKEIAVRIKYPLGHVISFDDLPALLEAFAYHLPFDNQAVLSKRTAPFNQSRLEQTFVTDQTGGVCYDLNYLLYEVLRIKGFDVSLVKATVFDQENEVWSATGPTHVAVLLRHQENMYVVDTGFGVNLALRPIPLTGETISSASGSFRIAPNGAGYQLEMLRTGQDDKFVIGYHFYTQQTLRPEQLAEIEHVIQDHPASPFNKRSLLAIRTPDGHRILTQQALTTWTDGKKTIRPVTSDDQYAAWKHEFF
;
A
#
# COMPACT_ATOMS: atom_id res chain seq x y z
N MET A 1 41.23 27.43 -24.34
CA MET A 1 40.80 27.26 -22.94
C MET A 1 39.72 28.31 -22.70
N CYS A 2 38.46 28.03 -22.42
CA CYS A 2 37.73 26.80 -22.18
C CYS A 2 36.26 27.14 -22.48
N ASP A 3 35.66 26.48 -23.46
CA ASP A 3 34.21 26.31 -23.47
C ASP A 3 33.95 24.88 -23.04
N ASN A 4 33.35 24.72 -21.86
CA ASN A 4 32.77 23.46 -21.47
C ASN A 4 31.50 23.78 -20.70
N GLU A 5 30.41 23.93 -21.46
CA GLU A 5 29.04 23.90 -20.97
C GLU A 5 28.83 22.57 -20.24
N LYS A 6 28.94 22.62 -18.91
CA LYS A 6 28.40 21.57 -18.06
C LYS A 6 26.88 21.66 -18.18
N THR A 7 26.33 20.67 -18.88
CA THR A 7 24.93 20.27 -18.93
C THR A 7 24.33 20.36 -17.53
N LYS A 8 23.46 21.35 -17.31
CA LYS A 8 22.56 21.38 -16.16
C LYS A 8 21.60 20.20 -16.33
N LYS A 9 21.68 19.21 -15.44
CA LYS A 9 20.58 18.28 -15.23
C LYS A 9 19.39 19.13 -14.78
N GLU A 10 18.37 19.24 -15.61
CA GLU A 10 17.11 19.86 -15.23
C GLU A 10 16.49 19.04 -14.08
N GLU A 11 16.42 19.64 -12.90
CA GLU A 11 15.59 19.13 -11.81
C GLU A 11 14.12 19.22 -12.26
N PHE A 12 13.47 18.07 -12.46
CA PHE A 12 12.02 18.01 -12.57
C PHE A 12 11.43 18.57 -11.27
N PRO A 13 10.70 19.70 -11.28
CA PRO A 13 10.12 20.22 -10.04
C PRO A 13 9.13 19.20 -9.50
N LEU A 14 9.06 19.04 -8.17
CA LEU A 14 8.14 18.15 -7.43
C LEU A 14 6.67 18.24 -7.94
N SER A 15 6.32 19.38 -8.56
CA SER A 15 5.03 19.65 -9.20
C SER A 15 4.74 18.80 -10.45
N SER A 16 5.74 18.15 -11.06
CA SER A 16 5.58 17.28 -12.23
C SER A 16 5.17 15.86 -11.84
N LEU A 17 5.91 15.20 -10.93
CA LEU A 17 5.56 13.88 -10.41
C LEU A 17 4.15 13.87 -9.81
N ILE A 18 3.78 14.88 -9.01
CA ILE A 18 2.44 14.94 -8.41
C ILE A 18 1.33 15.02 -9.46
N LYS A 19 1.57 15.67 -10.61
CA LYS A 19 0.59 15.70 -11.72
C LYS A 19 0.45 14.33 -12.37
N GLU A 20 1.55 13.65 -12.64
CA GLU A 20 1.53 12.30 -13.22
C GLU A 20 0.89 11.29 -12.26
N ILE A 21 1.19 11.37 -10.97
CA ILE A 21 0.52 10.56 -9.94
C ILE A 21 -0.97 10.86 -9.90
N ALA A 22 -1.38 12.14 -9.95
CA ALA A 22 -2.80 12.51 -9.99
C ALA A 22 -3.53 11.87 -11.19
N VAL A 23 -2.88 11.79 -12.35
CA VAL A 23 -3.39 11.07 -13.53
C VAL A 23 -3.45 9.56 -13.24
N ARG A 24 -2.37 8.98 -12.70
CA ARG A 24 -2.26 7.54 -12.41
C ARG A 24 -3.35 7.02 -11.46
N ILE A 25 -3.67 7.80 -10.42
CA ILE A 25 -4.71 7.45 -9.43
C ILE A 25 -6.09 8.03 -9.76
N LYS A 26 -6.20 8.78 -10.87
CA LYS A 26 -7.41 9.48 -11.31
C LYS A 26 -8.05 10.36 -10.23
N TYR A 27 -7.22 11.05 -9.45
CA TYR A 27 -7.66 11.97 -8.40
C TYR A 27 -6.86 13.27 -8.46
N PRO A 28 -7.52 14.43 -8.51
CA PRO A 28 -6.82 15.70 -8.73
C PRO A 28 -5.97 16.07 -7.52
N LEU A 29 -4.65 16.09 -7.68
CA LEU A 29 -3.73 16.61 -6.66
C LEU A 29 -3.30 18.06 -6.96
N GLY A 30 -4.06 18.80 -7.77
CA GLY A 30 -3.77 20.21 -8.09
C GLY A 30 -4.24 21.23 -7.06
N HIS A 31 -5.02 20.80 -6.06
CA HIS A 31 -5.65 21.65 -5.05
C HIS A 31 -5.09 21.37 -3.63
N VAL A 32 -5.53 22.17 -2.66
CA VAL A 32 -5.28 21.94 -1.24
C VAL A 32 -6.06 20.70 -0.81
N ILE A 33 -5.38 19.74 -0.20
CA ILE A 33 -6.01 18.52 0.34
C ILE A 33 -6.15 18.73 1.85
N SER A 34 -7.37 18.66 2.34
CA SER A 34 -7.72 18.70 3.77
C SER A 34 -7.89 17.30 4.33
N PHE A 35 -8.05 17.18 5.66
CA PHE A 35 -8.30 15.88 6.29
C PHE A 35 -9.58 15.20 5.78
N ASP A 36 -10.60 16.00 5.46
CA ASP A 36 -11.90 15.50 4.97
C ASP A 36 -11.81 14.91 3.55
N ASP A 37 -10.75 15.24 2.80
CA ASP A 37 -10.49 14.71 1.46
C ASP A 37 -9.81 13.34 1.49
N LEU A 38 -9.25 12.93 2.63
CA LEU A 38 -8.47 11.69 2.77
C LEU A 38 -9.25 10.42 2.40
N PRO A 39 -10.54 10.26 2.74
CA PRO A 39 -11.30 9.09 2.29
C PRO A 39 -11.30 8.93 0.76
N ALA A 40 -11.57 10.01 0.03
CA ALA A 40 -11.61 9.97 -1.43
C ALA A 40 -10.21 9.74 -2.04
N LEU A 41 -9.17 10.32 -1.43
CA LEU A 41 -7.78 10.07 -1.84
C LEU A 41 -7.37 8.61 -1.62
N LEU A 42 -7.70 8.02 -0.46
CA LEU A 42 -7.36 6.64 -0.14
C LEU A 42 -8.13 5.65 -1.04
N GLU A 43 -9.40 5.95 -1.36
CA GLU A 43 -10.17 5.21 -2.36
C GLU A 43 -9.52 5.28 -3.75
N ALA A 44 -9.07 6.46 -4.18
CA ALA A 44 -8.38 6.64 -5.45
C ALA A 44 -7.09 5.81 -5.55
N PHE A 45 -6.29 5.76 -4.48
CA PHE A 45 -5.12 4.88 -4.38
C PHE A 45 -5.54 3.40 -4.50
N ALA A 46 -6.49 2.96 -3.69
CA ALA A 46 -6.92 1.57 -3.62
C ALA A 46 -7.53 1.03 -4.93
N TYR A 47 -8.18 1.89 -5.71
CA TYR A 47 -8.88 1.51 -6.95
C TYR A 47 -8.01 1.57 -8.20
N HIS A 48 -6.84 2.20 -8.12
CA HIS A 48 -5.99 2.40 -9.29
C HIS A 48 -4.58 1.84 -9.12
N LEU A 49 -4.07 1.72 -7.90
CA LEU A 49 -2.74 1.17 -7.65
C LEU A 49 -2.87 -0.25 -7.11
N PRO A 50 -2.51 -1.28 -7.90
CA PRO A 50 -2.56 -2.64 -7.41
C PRO A 50 -1.46 -2.91 -6.37
N PHE A 51 -1.73 -3.82 -5.45
CA PHE A 51 -0.69 -4.57 -4.77
C PHE A 51 -0.06 -5.53 -5.78
N ASP A 52 1.25 -5.40 -6.02
CA ASP A 52 1.99 -6.15 -7.03
C ASP A 52 3.38 -6.53 -6.49
N ASN A 53 3.67 -7.83 -6.43
CA ASN A 53 4.96 -8.35 -5.95
C ASN A 53 5.97 -8.67 -7.06
N GLN A 54 5.74 -8.26 -8.31
CA GLN A 54 6.65 -8.57 -9.42
C GLN A 54 8.06 -8.01 -9.22
N ALA A 55 8.20 -6.81 -8.64
CA ALA A 55 9.49 -6.23 -8.31
C ALA A 55 10.26 -7.08 -7.27
N VAL A 56 9.55 -7.65 -6.29
CA VAL A 56 10.10 -8.60 -5.31
C VAL A 56 10.63 -9.85 -6.00
N LEU A 57 9.82 -10.47 -6.86
CA LEU A 57 10.18 -11.71 -7.56
C LEU A 57 11.38 -11.54 -8.50
N SER A 58 11.48 -10.37 -9.13
CA SER A 58 12.59 -10.02 -10.03
C SER A 58 13.79 -9.41 -9.30
N LYS A 59 13.76 -9.29 -7.97
CA LYS A 59 14.77 -8.62 -7.14
C LYS A 59 15.15 -7.24 -7.68
N ARG A 60 14.17 -6.51 -8.20
CA ARG A 60 14.36 -5.16 -8.69
C ARG A 60 14.41 -4.22 -7.49
N THR A 61 15.57 -3.63 -7.26
CA THR A 61 15.82 -2.75 -6.12
C THR A 61 16.26 -1.38 -6.62
N ALA A 62 15.72 -0.33 -6.00
CA ALA A 62 16.09 1.06 -6.28
C ALA A 62 16.03 1.88 -4.97
N PRO A 63 16.81 2.95 -4.82
CA PRO A 63 16.70 3.81 -3.63
C PRO A 63 15.28 4.38 -3.49
N PHE A 64 14.78 4.48 -2.25
CA PHE A 64 13.49 5.09 -1.94
C PHE A 64 13.57 6.61 -2.10
N ASN A 65 13.32 7.08 -3.32
CA ASN A 65 13.34 8.49 -3.71
C ASN A 65 12.31 8.77 -4.82
N GLN A 66 12.27 10.03 -5.28
CA GLN A 66 11.37 10.47 -6.34
C GLN A 66 11.48 9.64 -7.63
N SER A 67 12.70 9.29 -8.05
CA SER A 67 12.93 8.50 -9.26
C SER A 67 12.37 7.09 -9.17
N ARG A 68 12.38 6.46 -7.99
CA ARG A 68 11.71 5.15 -7.78
C ARG A 68 10.20 5.29 -7.94
N LEU A 69 9.60 6.34 -7.39
CA LEU A 69 8.16 6.57 -7.51
C LEU A 69 7.75 6.83 -8.97
N GLU A 70 8.50 7.66 -9.67
CA GLU A 70 8.29 7.93 -11.09
C GLU A 70 8.41 6.65 -11.93
N GLN A 71 9.51 5.90 -11.76
CA GLN A 71 9.72 4.67 -12.51
C GLN A 71 8.60 3.66 -12.25
N THR A 72 8.21 3.45 -10.99
CA THR A 72 7.25 2.41 -10.60
C THR A 72 5.83 2.79 -11.04
N PHE A 73 5.37 3.98 -10.68
CA PHE A 73 3.96 4.34 -10.78
C PHE A 73 3.60 5.11 -12.05
N VAL A 74 4.58 5.78 -12.69
CA VAL A 74 4.35 6.59 -13.89
C VAL A 74 4.87 5.87 -15.14
N THR A 75 6.14 5.48 -15.15
CA THR A 75 6.78 4.87 -16.32
C THR A 75 6.32 3.42 -16.53
N ASP A 76 6.50 2.58 -15.52
CA ASP A 76 6.14 1.16 -15.59
C ASP A 76 4.64 0.94 -15.37
N GLN A 77 3.96 1.93 -14.76
CA GLN A 77 2.56 1.90 -14.34
C GLN A 77 2.18 0.66 -13.51
N THR A 78 3.16 0.04 -12.86
CA THR A 78 2.96 -1.12 -11.99
C THR A 78 2.36 -0.70 -10.65
N GLY A 79 2.02 -1.70 -9.86
CA GLY A 79 1.79 -1.54 -8.43
C GLY A 79 3.09 -1.58 -7.63
N GLY A 80 2.95 -2.03 -6.39
CA GLY A 80 4.05 -2.43 -5.53
C GLY A 80 3.54 -3.15 -4.29
N VAL A 81 4.43 -3.49 -3.36
CA VAL A 81 4.01 -4.05 -2.05
C VAL A 81 3.89 -2.93 -1.02
N CYS A 82 3.69 -3.27 0.26
CA CYS A 82 3.39 -2.28 1.30
C CYS A 82 4.40 -1.12 1.38
N TYR A 83 5.70 -1.40 1.25
CA TYR A 83 6.74 -0.37 1.33
C TYR A 83 6.77 0.55 0.10
N ASP A 84 6.24 0.14 -1.05
CA ASP A 84 6.14 1.01 -2.24
C ASP A 84 4.88 1.87 -2.15
N LEU A 85 3.74 1.23 -1.88
CA LEU A 85 2.43 1.88 -1.86
C LEU A 85 2.33 2.89 -0.71
N ASN A 86 2.78 2.53 0.49
CA ASN A 86 2.77 3.44 1.62
C ASN A 86 3.90 4.48 1.56
N TYR A 87 4.99 4.22 0.83
CA TYR A 87 5.98 5.26 0.54
C TYR A 87 5.40 6.34 -0.39
N LEU A 88 4.70 5.94 -1.46
CA LEU A 88 3.99 6.88 -2.33
C LEU A 88 2.96 7.69 -1.54
N LEU A 89 2.13 7.02 -0.72
CA LEU A 89 1.13 7.69 0.11
C LEU A 89 1.78 8.72 1.06
N TYR A 90 2.84 8.30 1.77
CA TYR A 90 3.61 9.17 2.64
C TYR A 90 4.13 10.41 1.91
N GLU A 91 4.73 10.24 0.72
CA GLU A 91 5.26 11.34 -0.08
C GLU A 91 4.17 12.30 -0.53
N VAL A 92 3.05 11.78 -1.03
CA VAL A 92 1.90 12.62 -1.44
C VAL A 92 1.37 13.41 -0.24
N LEU A 93 1.11 12.78 0.90
CA LEU A 93 0.60 13.46 2.10
C LEU A 93 1.59 14.50 2.64
N ARG A 94 2.88 14.17 2.69
CA ARG A 94 3.95 15.09 3.12
C ARG A 94 4.01 16.32 2.22
N ILE A 95 3.98 16.14 0.90
CA ILE A 95 3.98 17.24 -0.08
C ILE A 95 2.71 18.10 0.06
N LYS A 96 1.59 17.49 0.46
CA LYS A 96 0.35 18.19 0.77
C LYS A 96 0.31 18.87 2.14
N GLY A 97 1.41 18.82 2.90
CA GLY A 97 1.56 19.54 4.16
C GLY A 97 0.98 18.81 5.37
N PHE A 98 0.64 17.52 5.25
CA PHE A 98 0.28 16.72 6.41
C PHE A 98 1.51 16.35 7.24
N ASP A 99 1.33 16.27 8.56
CA ASP A 99 2.31 15.70 9.48
C ASP A 99 2.19 14.18 9.45
N VAL A 100 3.10 13.53 8.73
CA VAL A 100 3.10 12.09 8.51
C VAL A 100 4.46 11.46 8.80
N SER A 101 4.43 10.20 9.22
CA SER A 101 5.63 9.36 9.39
C SER A 101 5.36 7.93 8.95
N LEU A 102 6.38 7.25 8.44
CA LEU A 102 6.31 5.81 8.15
C LEU A 102 6.50 5.03 9.46
N VAL A 103 5.79 3.92 9.63
CA VAL A 103 5.92 3.03 10.78
C VAL A 103 6.04 1.58 10.32
N LYS A 104 6.89 0.81 11.00
CA LYS A 104 6.97 -0.65 10.77
C LYS A 104 5.94 -1.39 11.61
N ALA A 105 5.43 -2.47 11.05
CA ALA A 105 4.42 -3.33 11.66
C ALA A 105 4.73 -4.80 11.37
N THR A 106 4.26 -5.69 12.23
CA THR A 106 4.33 -7.14 12.05
C THR A 106 2.92 -7.65 11.73
N VAL A 107 2.76 -8.29 10.58
CA VAL A 107 1.48 -8.89 10.16
C VAL A 107 1.18 -10.11 11.02
N PHE A 108 -0.10 -10.28 11.38
CA PHE A 108 -0.58 -11.51 11.97
C PHE A 108 -1.07 -12.45 10.86
N ASP A 109 -0.51 -13.64 10.79
CA ASP A 109 -0.99 -14.71 9.93
C ASP A 109 -2.25 -15.33 10.55
N GLN A 110 -3.40 -15.02 9.97
CA GLN A 110 -4.70 -15.50 10.43
C GLN A 110 -4.90 -17.01 10.20
N GLU A 111 -4.24 -17.60 9.20
CA GLU A 111 -4.40 -19.02 8.89
C GLU A 111 -3.63 -19.89 9.89
N ASN A 112 -2.42 -19.48 10.22
CA ASN A 112 -1.54 -20.21 11.14
C ASN A 112 -1.60 -19.71 12.59
N GLU A 113 -2.38 -18.65 12.85
CA GLU A 113 -2.55 -18.00 14.16
C GLU A 113 -1.22 -17.57 14.82
N VAL A 114 -0.28 -17.07 14.01
CA VAL A 114 1.05 -16.64 14.46
C VAL A 114 1.44 -15.29 13.88
N TRP A 115 2.34 -14.58 14.55
CA TRP A 115 2.99 -13.41 13.97
C TRP A 115 3.93 -13.81 12.84
N SER A 116 3.99 -13.00 11.78
CA SER A 116 4.87 -13.25 10.63
C SER A 116 6.32 -13.49 11.06
N ALA A 117 6.89 -14.60 10.61
CA ALA A 117 8.29 -14.95 10.86
C ALA A 117 9.29 -14.02 10.15
N THR A 118 8.82 -13.15 9.25
CA THR A 118 9.67 -12.09 8.65
C THR A 118 9.96 -10.93 9.61
N GLY A 119 9.27 -10.86 10.76
CA GLY A 119 9.40 -9.75 11.70
C GLY A 119 8.62 -8.50 11.25
N PRO A 120 9.03 -7.29 11.65
CA PRO A 120 8.29 -6.05 11.38
C PRO A 120 8.56 -5.53 9.95
N THR A 121 8.02 -6.23 8.95
CA THR A 121 8.22 -5.93 7.53
C THR A 121 7.01 -5.34 6.82
N HIS A 122 5.89 -5.15 7.51
CA HIS A 122 4.81 -4.32 6.99
C HIS A 122 5.13 -2.86 7.25
N VAL A 123 4.75 -1.99 6.33
CA VAL A 123 4.91 -0.54 6.44
C VAL A 123 3.53 0.07 6.38
N ALA A 124 3.24 1.00 7.28
CA ALA A 124 2.04 1.83 7.25
C ALA A 124 2.43 3.31 7.47
N VAL A 125 1.47 4.23 7.39
CA VAL A 125 1.69 5.66 7.64
C VAL A 125 0.92 6.08 8.89
N LEU A 126 1.62 6.76 9.81
CA LEU A 126 1.01 7.50 10.90
C LEU A 126 0.80 8.94 10.46
N LEU A 127 -0.41 9.46 10.67
CA LEU A 127 -0.79 10.83 10.36
C LEU A 127 -1.23 11.52 11.65
N ARG A 128 -0.68 12.71 11.92
CA ARG A 128 -1.13 13.60 13.01
C ARG A 128 -2.05 14.66 12.43
N HIS A 129 -3.23 14.81 13.03
CA HIS A 129 -4.16 15.86 12.69
C HIS A 129 -4.81 16.37 13.96
N GLN A 130 -4.63 17.68 14.24
CA GLN A 130 -4.97 18.30 15.50
C GLN A 130 -4.28 17.57 16.67
N GLU A 131 -5.01 17.17 17.71
CA GLU A 131 -4.48 16.45 18.87
C GLU A 131 -4.49 14.92 18.69
N ASN A 132 -4.96 14.42 17.53
CA ASN A 132 -5.18 13.01 17.27
C ASN A 132 -4.14 12.41 16.32
N MET A 133 -3.92 11.11 16.47
CA MET A 133 -3.09 10.31 15.56
C MET A 133 -3.95 9.26 14.87
N TYR A 134 -3.64 9.02 13.61
CA TYR A 134 -4.36 8.10 12.74
C TYR A 134 -3.38 7.16 12.03
N VAL A 135 -3.83 5.95 11.74
CA VAL A 135 -3.21 5.07 10.75
C VAL A 135 -3.87 5.32 9.39
N VAL A 136 -3.05 5.54 8.36
CA VAL A 136 -3.47 5.50 6.96
C VAL A 136 -2.61 4.47 6.22
N ASP A 137 -3.25 3.62 5.44
CA ASP A 137 -2.62 2.45 4.82
C ASP A 137 -3.26 2.14 3.46
N THR A 138 -2.45 2.13 2.41
CA THR A 138 -2.81 1.71 1.04
C THR A 138 -2.04 0.47 0.59
N GLY A 139 -1.25 -0.14 1.49
CA GLY A 139 -0.29 -1.18 1.20
C GLY A 139 -0.59 -2.55 1.81
N PHE A 140 -1.66 -2.70 2.60
CA PHE A 140 -2.03 -3.96 3.25
C PHE A 140 -2.85 -4.92 2.35
N GLY A 141 -2.41 -5.08 1.09
CA GLY A 141 -3.11 -5.86 0.08
C GLY A 141 -4.49 -5.27 -0.23
N VAL A 142 -5.54 -6.08 -0.09
CA VAL A 142 -6.95 -5.63 -0.25
C VAL A 142 -7.60 -5.23 1.07
N ASN A 143 -6.91 -5.42 2.20
CA ASN A 143 -7.41 -5.16 3.55
C ASN A 143 -7.24 -3.66 3.91
N LEU A 144 -7.78 -2.79 3.07
CA LEU A 144 -7.57 -1.35 3.14
C LEU A 144 -8.79 -0.67 3.75
N ALA A 145 -8.59 0.14 4.79
CA ALA A 145 -9.68 0.78 5.52
C ALA A 145 -10.36 1.92 4.73
N LEU A 146 -9.67 2.45 3.71
CA LEU A 146 -10.08 3.57 2.84
C LEU A 146 -10.33 4.90 3.58
N ARG A 147 -10.01 4.97 4.87
CA ARG A 147 -10.23 6.10 5.75
C ARG A 147 -9.09 6.13 6.76
N PRO A 148 -8.71 7.31 7.28
CA PRO A 148 -7.85 7.39 8.46
C PRO A 148 -8.50 6.65 9.64
N ILE A 149 -7.76 5.73 10.26
CA ILE A 149 -8.23 5.00 11.45
C ILE A 149 -7.64 5.67 12.69
N PRO A 150 -8.45 6.28 13.58
CA PRO A 150 -7.93 6.94 14.76
C PRO A 150 -7.35 5.94 15.76
N LEU A 151 -6.28 6.32 16.46
CA LEU A 151 -5.69 5.54 17.56
C LEU A 151 -6.57 5.52 18.83
N THR A 152 -7.68 6.24 18.84
CA THR A 152 -8.63 6.33 19.97
C THR A 152 -9.42 5.04 20.20
N GLY A 153 -9.39 4.10 19.24
CA GLY A 153 -10.18 2.87 19.27
C GLY A 153 -11.56 2.97 18.63
N GLU A 154 -11.92 4.15 18.12
CA GLU A 154 -13.13 4.30 17.33
C GLU A 154 -13.09 3.38 16.09
N THR A 155 -14.23 2.74 15.83
CA THR A 155 -14.39 1.88 14.66
C THR A 155 -14.83 2.72 13.47
N ILE A 156 -14.03 2.72 12.42
CA ILE A 156 -14.39 3.31 11.13
C ILE A 156 -14.95 2.22 10.22
N SER A 157 -15.83 2.59 9.29
CA SER A 157 -16.39 1.66 8.31
C SER A 157 -16.32 2.24 6.89
N SER A 158 -16.07 1.36 5.93
CA SER A 158 -16.08 1.66 4.50
C SER A 158 -16.64 0.47 3.72
N ALA A 159 -16.64 0.55 2.38
CA ALA A 159 -17.02 -0.56 1.53
C ALA A 159 -16.17 -1.84 1.74
N SER A 160 -14.92 -1.72 2.24
CA SER A 160 -14.06 -2.87 2.50
C SER A 160 -14.34 -3.58 3.82
N GLY A 161 -15.10 -2.96 4.72
CA GLY A 161 -15.41 -3.48 6.05
C GLY A 161 -15.22 -2.44 7.15
N SER A 162 -15.15 -2.92 8.38
CA SER A 162 -14.93 -2.10 9.57
C SER A 162 -13.53 -2.31 10.13
N PHE A 163 -12.88 -1.23 10.56
CA PHE A 163 -11.50 -1.23 11.04
C PHE A 163 -11.39 -0.40 12.31
N ARG A 164 -10.50 -0.81 13.22
CA ARG A 164 -10.19 -0.06 14.44
C ARG A 164 -8.74 -0.31 14.87
N ILE A 165 -8.19 0.61 15.64
CA ILE A 165 -6.91 0.41 16.31
C ILE A 165 -7.16 0.07 17.78
N ALA A 166 -6.68 -1.09 18.24
CA ALA A 166 -6.77 -1.49 19.64
C ALA A 166 -5.40 -1.42 20.33
N PRO A 167 -5.32 -1.07 21.63
CA PRO A 167 -4.09 -1.22 22.40
C PRO A 167 -3.64 -2.68 22.47
N ASN A 168 -2.34 -2.93 22.33
CA ASN A 168 -1.75 -4.27 22.52
C ASN A 168 -0.39 -4.13 23.22
N GLY A 169 -0.37 -4.40 24.53
CA GLY A 169 0.82 -4.20 25.37
C GLY A 169 1.29 -2.74 25.34
N ALA A 170 2.56 -2.53 24.99
CA ALA A 170 3.13 -1.19 24.79
C ALA A 170 2.91 -0.62 23.37
N GLY A 171 2.29 -1.39 22.49
CA GLY A 171 2.00 -1.01 21.11
C GLY A 171 0.50 -0.97 20.82
N TYR A 172 0.19 -1.07 19.53
CA TYR A 172 -1.16 -1.03 18.98
C TYR A 172 -1.32 -2.13 17.94
N GLN A 173 -2.55 -2.57 17.74
CA GLN A 173 -2.89 -3.48 16.65
C GLN A 173 -4.03 -2.93 15.82
N LEU A 174 -3.95 -3.15 14.52
CA LEU A 174 -5.09 -2.98 13.62
C LEU A 174 -5.98 -4.23 13.73
N GLU A 175 -7.27 -4.01 13.93
CA GLU A 175 -8.30 -5.04 13.85
C GLU A 175 -9.25 -4.71 12.69
N MET A 176 -9.71 -5.74 12.00
CA MET A 176 -10.58 -5.60 10.84
C MET A 176 -11.72 -6.63 10.85
N LEU A 177 -12.87 -6.21 10.35
CA LEU A 177 -14.04 -7.05 10.05
C LEU A 177 -14.33 -6.85 8.57
N ARG A 178 -13.87 -7.77 7.72
CA ARG A 178 -13.93 -7.61 6.25
C ARG A 178 -15.30 -7.99 5.71
N THR A 179 -15.87 -7.14 4.86
CA THR A 179 -17.20 -7.35 4.27
C THR A 179 -17.29 -8.71 3.55
N GLY A 180 -18.21 -9.56 4.00
CA GLY A 180 -18.48 -10.88 3.41
C GLY A 180 -17.44 -11.96 3.73
N GLN A 181 -16.41 -11.65 4.53
CA GLN A 181 -15.31 -12.57 4.85
C GLN A 181 -15.28 -12.99 6.33
N ASP A 182 -15.61 -12.09 7.24
CA ASP A 182 -15.50 -12.32 8.68
C ASP A 182 -16.82 -12.01 9.40
N ASP A 183 -17.14 -12.80 10.43
CA ASP A 183 -18.28 -12.55 11.33
C ASP A 183 -17.87 -11.80 12.61
N LYS A 184 -16.57 -11.67 12.85
CA LYS A 184 -15.97 -11.00 14.02
C LYS A 184 -14.68 -10.29 13.61
N PHE A 185 -14.25 -9.32 14.43
CA PHE A 185 -12.96 -8.66 14.23
C PHE A 185 -11.81 -9.67 14.31
N VAL A 186 -10.90 -9.60 13.35
CA VAL A 186 -9.65 -10.35 13.27
C VAL A 186 -8.46 -9.38 13.28
N ILE A 187 -7.28 -9.87 13.65
CA ILE A 187 -6.07 -9.05 13.78
C ILE A 187 -5.42 -8.86 12.39
N GLY A 188 -5.10 -7.62 12.02
CA GLY A 188 -4.32 -7.34 10.81
C GLY A 188 -2.81 -7.38 11.09
N TYR A 189 -2.35 -6.39 11.84
CA TYR A 189 -0.95 -6.24 12.19
C TYR A 189 -0.78 -5.49 13.51
N HIS A 190 0.40 -5.60 14.09
CA HIS A 190 0.81 -4.90 15.30
C HIS A 190 1.98 -3.96 15.04
N PHE A 191 1.98 -2.79 15.69
CA PHE A 191 2.99 -1.75 15.51
C PHE A 191 3.21 -0.93 16.78
N TYR A 192 4.31 -0.19 16.81
CA TYR A 192 4.62 0.77 17.88
C TYR A 192 4.75 2.17 17.26
N THR A 193 4.08 3.17 17.83
CA THR A 193 4.11 4.54 17.29
C THR A 193 5.49 5.20 17.35
N GLN A 194 6.39 4.68 18.19
CA GLN A 194 7.77 5.15 18.34
C GLN A 194 8.74 4.47 17.37
N GLN A 195 8.32 3.41 16.68
CA GLN A 195 9.15 2.67 15.72
C GLN A 195 8.95 3.21 14.30
N THR A 196 9.22 4.50 14.12
CA THR A 196 9.12 5.16 12.83
C THR A 196 10.33 4.86 11.93
N LEU A 197 10.13 5.04 10.63
CA LEU A 197 11.13 4.83 9.60
C LEU A 197 11.39 6.13 8.84
N ARG A 198 12.65 6.35 8.46
CA ARG A 198 12.98 7.25 7.35
C ARG A 198 12.91 6.48 6.03
N PRO A 199 12.59 7.13 4.89
CA PRO A 199 12.46 6.45 3.60
C PRO A 199 13.64 5.53 3.24
N GLU A 200 14.88 5.95 3.50
CA GLU A 200 16.07 5.14 3.22
C GLU A 200 16.14 3.81 3.99
N GLN A 201 15.44 3.71 5.14
CA GLN A 201 15.38 2.49 5.94
C GLN A 201 14.39 1.46 5.37
N LEU A 202 13.53 1.84 4.42
CA LEU A 202 12.64 0.90 3.73
C LEU A 202 13.42 -0.16 2.94
N ALA A 203 14.67 0.14 2.54
CA ALA A 203 15.54 -0.83 1.87
C ALA A 203 15.86 -2.06 2.74
N GLU A 204 15.90 -1.91 4.07
CA GLU A 204 16.09 -3.04 4.99
C GLU A 204 14.87 -3.98 4.95
N ILE A 205 13.67 -3.41 4.93
CA ILE A 205 12.41 -4.17 4.82
C ILE A 205 12.32 -4.85 3.46
N GLU A 206 12.62 -4.13 2.38
CA GLU A 206 12.66 -4.67 1.03
C GLU A 206 13.59 -5.89 0.92
N HIS A 207 14.80 -5.80 1.48
CA HIS A 207 15.75 -6.92 1.48
C HIS A 207 15.19 -8.15 2.21
N VAL A 208 14.58 -7.97 3.39
CA VAL A 208 13.94 -9.08 4.12
C VAL A 208 12.79 -9.67 3.31
N ILE A 209 11.93 -8.86 2.70
CA ILE A 209 10.82 -9.35 1.88
C ILE A 209 11.30 -10.10 0.63
N GLN A 210 12.38 -9.66 0.00
CA GLN A 210 12.96 -10.31 -1.18
C GLN A 210 13.62 -11.66 -0.85
N ASP A 211 14.31 -11.77 0.28
CA ASP A 211 15.21 -12.90 0.52
C ASP A 211 14.79 -13.84 1.65
N HIS A 212 14.00 -13.37 2.64
CA HIS A 212 13.66 -14.19 3.79
C HIS A 212 12.87 -15.46 3.38
N PRO A 213 13.24 -16.66 3.86
CA PRO A 213 12.59 -17.91 3.47
C PRO A 213 11.08 -17.93 3.76
N ALA A 214 10.67 -17.30 4.86
CA ALA A 214 9.27 -17.19 5.26
C ALA A 214 8.50 -16.03 4.58
N SER A 215 9.14 -15.24 3.72
CA SER A 215 8.41 -14.20 2.97
C SER A 215 7.41 -14.84 2.01
N PRO A 216 6.12 -14.48 2.06
CA PRO A 216 5.13 -14.99 1.12
C PRO A 216 5.28 -14.33 -0.27
N PHE A 217 5.90 -13.16 -0.34
CA PHE A 217 5.93 -12.33 -1.54
C PHE A 217 7.07 -12.65 -2.51
N ASN A 218 8.04 -13.51 -2.11
CA ASN A 218 9.14 -13.94 -2.97
C ASN A 218 8.93 -15.34 -3.60
N LYS A 219 7.70 -15.87 -3.55
CA LYS A 219 7.40 -17.25 -3.99
C LYS A 219 6.69 -17.31 -5.35
N ARG A 220 5.60 -16.57 -5.50
CA ARG A 220 4.68 -16.65 -6.64
C ARG A 220 4.11 -15.28 -6.96
N SER A 221 3.70 -15.07 -8.21
CA SER A 221 3.06 -13.84 -8.62
C SER A 221 1.72 -13.65 -7.91
N LEU A 222 1.52 -12.45 -7.37
CA LEU A 222 0.34 -12.03 -6.65
C LEU A 222 0.03 -10.58 -7.04
N LEU A 223 -1.15 -10.40 -7.65
CA LEU A 223 -1.74 -9.11 -7.93
C LEU A 223 -3.03 -8.98 -7.15
N ALA A 224 -3.24 -7.85 -6.48
CA ALA A 224 -4.49 -7.59 -5.78
C ALA A 224 -4.90 -6.12 -5.92
N ILE A 225 -6.16 -5.85 -6.21
CA ILE A 225 -6.66 -4.48 -6.38
C ILE A 225 -8.09 -4.37 -5.84
N ARG A 226 -8.42 -3.24 -5.21
CA ARG A 226 -9.80 -2.99 -4.79
C ARG A 226 -10.61 -2.43 -5.94
N THR A 227 -11.90 -2.67 -5.88
CA THR A 227 -12.91 -2.03 -6.73
C THR A 227 -13.96 -1.37 -5.82
N PRO A 228 -14.78 -0.43 -6.34
CA PRO A 228 -15.84 0.20 -5.54
C PRO A 228 -16.78 -0.80 -4.86
N ASP A 229 -17.03 -1.93 -5.52
CA ASP A 229 -17.94 -3.02 -5.12
C ASP A 229 -17.23 -4.22 -4.46
N GLY A 230 -15.89 -4.19 -4.34
CA GLY A 230 -15.16 -5.32 -3.76
C GLY A 230 -13.67 -5.30 -4.04
N HIS A 231 -13.13 -6.40 -4.58
CA HIS A 231 -11.72 -6.53 -4.93
C HIS A 231 -11.44 -7.74 -5.83
N ARG A 232 -10.27 -7.75 -6.47
CA ARG A 232 -9.78 -8.84 -7.31
C ARG A 232 -8.39 -9.27 -6.85
N ILE A 233 -8.13 -10.57 -6.90
CA ILE A 233 -6.82 -11.17 -6.63
C ILE A 233 -6.50 -12.11 -7.79
N LEU A 234 -5.38 -11.87 -8.46
CA LEU A 234 -4.87 -12.70 -9.54
C LEU A 234 -3.57 -13.38 -9.10
N THR A 235 -3.54 -14.69 -9.26
CA THR A 235 -2.37 -15.55 -9.08
C THR A 235 -2.21 -16.41 -10.33
N GLN A 236 -1.10 -17.14 -10.45
CA GLN A 236 -0.95 -18.11 -11.54
C GLN A 236 -1.97 -19.26 -11.49
N GLN A 237 -2.68 -19.44 -10.37
CA GLN A 237 -3.65 -20.51 -10.19
C GLN A 237 -5.08 -20.06 -10.55
N ALA A 238 -5.47 -18.84 -10.14
CA ALA A 238 -6.83 -18.36 -10.32
C ALA A 238 -6.95 -16.84 -10.23
N LEU A 239 -8.00 -16.31 -10.85
CA LEU A 239 -8.59 -15.02 -10.58
C LEU A 239 -9.72 -15.18 -9.57
N THR A 240 -9.50 -14.66 -8.36
CA THR A 240 -10.54 -14.53 -7.33
C THR A 240 -11.15 -13.15 -7.41
N THR A 241 -12.46 -13.06 -7.46
CA THR A 241 -13.20 -11.79 -7.46
C THR A 241 -14.20 -11.79 -6.31
N TRP A 242 -14.21 -10.71 -5.56
CA TRP A 242 -15.25 -10.40 -4.58
C TRP A 242 -16.04 -9.20 -5.09
N THR A 243 -17.36 -9.35 -5.15
CA THR A 243 -18.30 -8.27 -5.52
C THR A 243 -19.49 -8.37 -4.58
N ASP A 244 -19.83 -7.28 -3.89
CA ASP A 244 -20.95 -7.19 -2.94
C ASP A 244 -20.94 -8.34 -1.90
N GLY A 245 -19.75 -8.66 -1.37
CA GLY A 245 -19.54 -9.72 -0.38
C GLY A 245 -19.61 -11.15 -0.95
N LYS A 246 -19.76 -11.34 -2.26
CA LYS A 246 -19.81 -12.66 -2.91
C LYS A 246 -18.49 -12.98 -3.61
N LYS A 247 -17.96 -14.17 -3.33
CA LYS A 247 -16.71 -14.69 -3.92
C LYS A 247 -16.98 -15.53 -5.17
N THR A 248 -16.25 -15.24 -6.24
CA THR A 248 -16.13 -16.09 -7.44
C THR A 248 -14.67 -16.42 -7.68
N ILE A 249 -14.37 -17.66 -8.06
CA ILE A 249 -13.02 -18.12 -8.39
C ILE A 249 -13.03 -18.67 -9.82
N ARG A 250 -12.17 -18.13 -10.69
CA ARG A 250 -11.98 -18.60 -12.06
C ARG A 250 -10.54 -19.12 -12.20
N PRO A 251 -10.34 -20.41 -12.52
CA PRO A 251 -8.99 -20.96 -12.74
C PRO A 251 -8.27 -20.24 -13.88
N VAL A 252 -6.96 -20.05 -13.73
CA VAL A 252 -6.08 -19.65 -14.82
C VAL A 252 -5.62 -20.92 -15.54
N THR A 253 -5.88 -21.02 -16.84
CA THR A 253 -5.59 -22.23 -17.65
C THR A 253 -4.41 -22.07 -18.59
N SER A 254 -3.90 -20.84 -18.79
CA SER A 254 -2.73 -20.56 -19.62
C SER A 254 -2.07 -19.23 -19.25
N ASP A 255 -0.80 -19.07 -19.64
CA ASP A 255 -0.06 -17.82 -19.46
C ASP A 255 -0.67 -16.65 -20.26
N ASP A 256 -1.22 -16.93 -21.45
CA ASP A 256 -1.93 -15.92 -22.25
C ASP A 256 -3.17 -15.39 -21.53
N GLN A 257 -3.94 -16.27 -20.88
CA GLN A 257 -5.09 -15.87 -20.08
C GLN A 257 -4.66 -15.05 -18.86
N TYR A 258 -3.57 -15.46 -18.20
CA TYR A 258 -3.00 -14.70 -17.09
C TYR A 258 -2.60 -13.28 -17.52
N ALA A 259 -1.87 -13.17 -18.64
CA ALA A 259 -1.42 -11.88 -19.18
C ALA A 259 -2.61 -11.00 -19.59
N ALA A 260 -3.64 -11.58 -20.23
CA ALA A 260 -4.86 -10.87 -20.59
C ALA A 260 -5.59 -10.32 -19.35
N TRP A 261 -5.81 -11.15 -18.32
CA TRP A 261 -6.46 -10.70 -17.08
C TRP A 261 -5.63 -9.71 -16.28
N LYS A 262 -4.30 -9.85 -16.28
CA LYS A 262 -3.42 -8.84 -15.71
C LYS A 262 -3.65 -7.49 -16.38
N HIS A 263 -3.63 -7.43 -17.71
CA HIS A 263 -3.82 -6.18 -18.46
C HIS A 263 -5.24 -5.60 -18.33
N GLU A 264 -6.27 -6.45 -18.31
CA GLU A 264 -7.66 -6.01 -18.24
C GLU A 264 -8.05 -5.46 -16.87
N PHE A 265 -7.50 -6.04 -15.79
CA PHE A 265 -8.00 -5.81 -14.43
C PHE A 265 -7.06 -5.08 -13.48
N PHE A 266 -5.76 -4.94 -13.80
CA PHE A 266 -4.72 -4.39 -12.92
C PHE A 266 -3.86 -3.36 -13.66
#